data_AF-A0A934CUL4-F1
#
_entry.id   AF-A0A934CUL4-F1
#
_cell.length_a   1.000
_cell.length_b   1.000
_cell.length_c   1.000
_cell.angle_alpha   90.00
_cell.angle_beta   90.00
_cell.angle_gamma   90.00
#
_symmetry.space_group_name_H-M   'P 1'
#
loop_
_entity.id
_entity.type
_entity.pdbx_description
1 polymer ?
#
loop_
_entity_poly.entity_id
_entity_poly.type
_entity_poly.pdbx_seq_one_letter_code
_entity_poly.pdbx_strand_id
1 'polypeptide(L)'
;MLFIPDVFETRISIVGEIKKPMTMDYREGLTIMDILLNAGGFTEFAKKNDVEILRRKENGERVKIPVKAKDLLKGDLNENIALRPGDVVVVKESLF
;
A
#
# COMPACT_ATOMS: atom_id res chain seq x y z
N MET A 1 14.93 -14.68 -26.65
CA MET A 1 13.60 -14.27 -26.18
C MET A 1 13.76 -12.95 -25.45
N LEU A 2 13.06 -11.89 -25.87
CA LEU A 2 13.10 -10.59 -25.20
C LEU A 2 11.98 -10.58 -24.15
N PHE A 3 12.35 -10.54 -22.87
CA PHE A 3 11.39 -10.37 -21.78
C PHE A 3 11.11 -8.87 -21.65
N ILE A 4 9.90 -8.43 -22.01
CA ILE A 4 9.42 -7.11 -21.64
C ILE A 4 8.76 -7.30 -20.27
N PRO A 5 9.40 -6.89 -19.16
CA PRO A 5 8.74 -6.94 -17.87
C PRO A 5 7.47 -6.12 -17.96
N ASP A 6 6.35 -6.70 -17.54
CA ASP A 6 5.10 -5.97 -17.44
C ASP A 6 5.34 -4.81 -16.46
N VAL A 7 5.31 -3.58 -16.98
CA VAL A 7 5.63 -2.38 -16.21
C VAL A 7 4.67 -2.23 -15.03
N PHE A 8 3.50 -2.88 -15.07
CA PHE A 8 2.54 -2.92 -13.97
C PHE A 8 2.95 -3.86 -12.82
N GLU A 9 3.75 -4.90 -13.08
CA GLU A 9 4.25 -5.81 -12.03
C GLU A 9 5.39 -5.17 -11.20
N THR A 10 5.95 -4.05 -11.66
CA THR A 10 7.03 -3.33 -10.96
C THR A 10 6.57 -2.11 -10.18
N ARG A 11 5.27 -1.79 -10.22
CA ARG A 11 4.71 -0.60 -9.58
C ARG A 11 4.00 -0.94 -8.28
N ILE A 12 3.85 0.08 -7.44
CA ILE A 12 3.02 0.02 -6.23
C ILE A 12 1.82 0.92 -6.40
N SER A 13 0.69 0.53 -5.81
CA SER A 13 -0.55 1.30 -5.90
C SER A 13 -1.20 1.47 -4.54
N ILE A 14 -1.96 2.56 -4.39
CA ILE A 14 -2.82 2.82 -3.24
C ILE A 14 -4.20 3.26 -3.69
N VAL A 15 -5.22 2.63 -3.13
CA VAL A 15 -6.63 2.79 -3.50
C VAL A 15 -7.55 2.75 -2.29
N GLY A 16 -8.83 3.07 -2.49
CA GLY A 16 -9.85 3.13 -1.45
C GLY A 16 -9.95 4.53 -0.84
N GLU A 17 -10.17 4.60 0.48
CA GLU A 17 -10.39 5.85 1.23
C GLU A 17 -9.09 6.66 1.45
N ILE A 18 -8.51 7.12 0.35
CA ILE A 18 -7.32 7.96 0.28
C ILE A 18 -7.63 9.20 -0.56
N LYS A 19 -7.02 10.35 -0.25
CA LYS A 19 -7.34 11.61 -0.95
C LYS A 19 -7.01 11.57 -2.44
N LYS A 20 -5.92 10.91 -2.81
CA LYS A 20 -5.48 10.76 -4.20
C LYS A 20 -5.09 9.32 -4.48
N PRO A 21 -6.03 8.47 -4.94
CA PRO A 21 -5.70 7.14 -5.43
C PRO A 21 -4.63 7.25 -6.52
N MET A 22 -3.56 6.45 -6.42
CA MET A 22 -2.43 6.59 -7.32
C MET A 22 -1.63 5.30 -7.48
N THR A 23 -0.81 5.28 -8.52
CA THR A 23 0.18 4.22 -8.79
C THR A 23 1.52 4.87 -9.10
N MET A 24 2.60 4.41 -8.48
CA MET A 24 3.94 4.93 -8.70
C MET A 24 4.96 3.81 -8.90
N ASP A 25 6.08 4.16 -9.51
CA ASP A 25 7.19 3.24 -9.71
C ASP A 25 7.80 2.85 -8.37
N TYR A 26 8.04 1.56 -8.19
CA TYR A 26 8.72 1.08 -7.00
C TYR A 26 10.17 1.57 -6.98
N ARG A 27 10.64 1.94 -5.80
CA ARG A 27 12.05 2.16 -5.50
C ARG A 27 12.39 1.40 -4.22
N GLU A 28 13.62 0.94 -4.14
CA GLU A 28 14.10 0.23 -2.96
C GLU A 28 13.95 1.11 -1.71
N GLY A 29 13.50 0.48 -0.62
CA GLY A 29 13.26 1.16 0.65
C GLY A 29 11.91 1.85 0.81
N LEU A 30 11.04 1.86 -0.21
CA LEU A 30 9.69 2.41 -0.07
C LEU A 30 8.87 1.64 0.97
N THR A 31 8.15 2.38 1.80
CA THR A 31 7.25 1.85 2.83
C THR A 31 5.81 2.32 2.64
N ILE A 32 4.91 1.77 3.46
CA ILE A 32 3.51 2.20 3.48
C ILE A 32 3.37 3.70 3.85
N MET A 33 4.23 4.23 4.72
CA MET A 33 4.21 5.66 5.04
C MET A 33 4.50 6.51 3.79
N ASP A 34 5.48 6.12 2.97
CA ASP A 34 5.85 6.88 1.78
C ASP A 34 4.69 6.99 0.80
N ILE A 35 4.05 5.86 0.47
CA ILE A 35 2.92 5.88 -0.48
C ILE A 35 1.70 6.61 0.09
N LEU A 36 1.46 6.54 1.40
CA LEU A 36 0.39 7.29 2.07
C LEU A 36 0.61 8.81 1.99
N LEU A 37 1.85 9.26 2.21
CA LEU A 37 2.21 10.67 2.09
C LEU A 37 2.04 11.19 0.66
N ASN A 38 2.49 10.41 -0.33
CA ASN A 38 2.33 10.76 -1.74
C ASN A 38 0.85 10.84 -2.15
N ALA A 39 -0.01 9.99 -1.59
CA ALA A 39 -1.44 10.01 -1.84
C ALA A 39 -2.19 11.14 -1.09
N GLY A 40 -1.49 11.99 -0.34
CA GLY A 40 -2.06 13.11 0.41
C GLY A 40 -2.77 12.72 1.71
N GLY A 41 -2.55 11.49 2.18
CA GLY A 41 -3.18 10.92 3.36
C GLY A 41 -4.62 10.45 3.14
N PHE A 42 -5.23 10.05 4.25
CA PHE A 42 -6.58 9.47 4.31
C PHE A 42 -7.70 10.50 4.04
N THR A 43 -8.83 10.01 3.53
CA THR A 43 -10.10 10.76 3.57
C THR A 43 -10.64 10.79 5.01
N GLU A 44 -11.71 11.56 5.25
CA GLU A 44 -12.39 11.58 6.55
C GLU A 44 -13.15 10.29 6.88
N PHE A 45 -13.54 9.53 5.85
CA PHE A 45 -14.28 8.26 5.97
C PHE A 45 -13.36 7.03 6.09
N ALA A 46 -12.05 7.23 6.05
CA ALA A 46 -11.09 6.13 6.09
C ALA A 46 -11.05 5.42 7.46
N LYS A 47 -11.16 4.09 7.44
CA LYS A 47 -10.90 3.26 8.61
C LYS A 47 -9.39 3.04 8.76
N LYS A 48 -8.70 3.98 9.40
CA LYS A 48 -7.21 4.01 9.50
C LYS A 48 -6.56 2.78 10.16
N ASN A 49 -7.31 1.89 10.79
CA ASN A 49 -6.81 0.61 11.33
C ASN A 49 -7.10 -0.59 10.43
N ASP A 50 -7.76 -0.37 9.29
CA ASP A 50 -8.19 -1.39 8.34
C ASP A 50 -7.57 -1.07 6.98
N VAL A 51 -6.24 -0.99 6.99
CA VAL A 51 -5.41 -0.88 5.79
C VAL A 51 -4.81 -2.24 5.51
N GLU A 52 -4.90 -2.69 4.26
CA GLU A 52 -4.38 -3.99 3.82
C GLU A 52 -3.38 -3.79 2.69
N ILE A 53 -2.22 -4.46 2.78
CA ILE A 53 -1.33 -4.65 1.65
C ILE A 53 -1.68 -5.99 1.01
N LEU A 54 -2.11 -5.95 -0.25
CA LEU A 54 -2.27 -7.14 -1.08
C LEU A 54 -0.96 -7.39 -1.81
N ARG A 55 -0.33 -8.52 -1.50
CA ARG A 55 1.00 -8.88 -2.04
C ARG A 55 0.94 -10.22 -2.75
N ARG A 56 1.51 -10.29 -3.95
CA ARG A 56 1.76 -11.54 -4.66
C ARG A 56 3.11 -12.11 -4.24
N LYS A 57 3.15 -13.36 -3.81
CA LYS A 57 4.38 -14.11 -3.54
C LYS A 57 4.93 -14.72 -4.83
N GLU A 58 6.19 -15.15 -4.80
CA GLU A 58 6.87 -15.81 -5.93
C GLU A 58 6.16 -17.09 -6.39
N ASN A 59 5.51 -17.81 -5.47
CA ASN A 59 4.70 -19.00 -5.76
C ASN A 59 3.34 -18.67 -6.40
N GLY A 60 3.04 -17.40 -6.68
CA GLY A 60 1.77 -16.92 -7.23
C GLY A 60 0.65 -16.71 -6.22
N GLU A 61 0.84 -17.10 -4.95
CA GLU A 61 -0.14 -16.89 -3.88
C GLU A 61 -0.31 -15.40 -3.58
N ARG A 62 -1.53 -14.99 -3.26
CA ARG A 62 -1.82 -13.63 -2.78
C ARG A 62 -2.00 -13.65 -1.27
N VAL A 63 -1.23 -12.82 -0.58
CA VAL A 63 -1.36 -12.63 0.86
C VAL A 63 -1.87 -11.24 1.18
N LYS A 64 -2.58 -11.14 2.30
CA LYS A 64 -3.04 -9.88 2.87
C LYS A 64 -2.23 -9.59 4.12
N ILE A 65 -1.61 -8.42 4.17
CA ILE A 65 -0.83 -7.96 5.31
C ILE A 65 -1.61 -6.79 5.92
N PRO A 66 -2.24 -6.97 7.10
CA PRO A 66 -2.92 -5.88 7.77
C PRO A 66 -1.89 -4.87 8.29
N VAL A 67 -2.24 -3.59 8.23
CA VAL A 67 -1.43 -2.49 8.77
C VAL A 67 -2.30 -1.58 9.63
N LYS A 68 -1.86 -1.33 10.86
CA LYS A 68 -2.51 -0.38 11.77
C LYS A 68 -1.98 1.02 11.49
N ALA A 69 -2.47 1.63 10.42
CA ALA A 69 -1.96 2.93 10.00
C ALA A 69 -2.21 4.05 11.03
N LYS A 70 -3.20 3.94 11.94
CA LYS A 70 -3.35 4.88 13.06
C LYS A 70 -2.17 4.84 14.03
N ASP A 71 -1.62 3.66 14.29
CA ASP A 71 -0.52 3.49 15.22
C ASP A 71 0.79 3.94 14.55
N LEU A 72 0.95 3.67 13.25
CA LEU A 72 2.00 4.25 12.43
C LEU A 72 2.01 5.78 12.46
N LEU A 73 0.83 6.41 12.30
CA LEU A 73 0.70 7.87 12.36
C LEU A 73 0.99 8.46 13.76
N LYS A 74 0.96 7.63 14.81
CA LYS A 74 1.35 8.02 16.18
C LYS A 74 2.83 7.78 16.46
N GLY A 75 3.59 7.26 15.49
CA GLY A 75 5.02 7.02 15.60
C GLY A 75 5.42 5.56 15.85
N ASP A 76 4.50 4.60 15.81
CA ASP A 76 4.86 3.18 15.86
C ASP A 76 5.43 2.72 14.52
N LEU A 77 6.76 2.73 14.40
CA LEU A 77 7.47 2.35 13.18
C LEU A 77 7.38 0.85 12.87
N ASN A 78 6.93 0.00 13.81
CA ASN A 78 6.75 -1.43 13.54
C ASN A 78 5.64 -1.67 12.50
N GLU A 79 4.69 -0.74 12.39
CA GLU A 79 3.63 -0.76 11.38
C GLU A 79 4.08 -0.17 10.04
N ASN A 80 5.32 0.33 9.93
CA ASN A 80 5.86 0.91 8.70
C ASN A 80 6.38 -0.16 7.74
N ILE A 81 5.48 -0.99 7.23
CA ILE A 81 5.83 -2.14 6.40
C ILE A 81 6.50 -1.69 5.09
N ALA A 82 7.63 -2.33 4.77
CA ALA A 82 8.31 -2.17 3.48
C ALA A 82 7.46 -2.74 2.35
N LEU A 83 7.29 -1.95 1.29
CA LEU A 83 6.57 -2.34 0.09
C LEU A 83 7.46 -3.12 -0.87
N ARG A 84 6.82 -3.87 -1.77
CA ARG A 84 7.45 -4.65 -2.82
C ARG A 84 6.81 -4.33 -4.17
N PRO A 85 7.54 -4.57 -5.27
CA PRO A 85 6.97 -4.54 -6.61
C PRO A 85 5.63 -5.30 -6.69
N GLY A 86 4.61 -4.66 -7.26
CA GLY A 86 3.28 -5.25 -7.44
C GLY A 86 2.36 -5.16 -6.20
N ASP A 87 2.81 -4.57 -5.09
CA ASP A 87 1.95 -4.37 -3.93
C ASP A 87 0.79 -3.40 -4.23
N VAL A 88 -0.39 -3.75 -3.70
CA VAL A 88 -1.57 -2.89 -3.71
C VAL A 88 -1.98 -2.59 -2.28
N VAL A 89 -1.91 -1.31 -1.89
CA VAL A 89 -2.38 -0.83 -0.60
C VAL A 89 -3.86 -0.45 -0.72
N VAL A 90 -4.70 -1.09 0.08
CA VAL A 90 -6.15 -0.84 0.09
C VAL A 90 -6.52 -0.24 1.43
N VAL A 91 -7.15 0.94 1.39
CA VAL A 91 -7.70 1.60 2.56
C VAL A 91 -9.21 1.38 2.57
N LYS A 92 -9.74 0.70 3.59
CA LYS A 92 -11.18 0.47 3.69
C LYS A 92 -11.94 1.70 4.19
N GLU A 93 -13.20 1.78 3.75
CA GLU A 93 -14.18 2.72 4.27
C GLU A 93 -14.65 2.33 5.68
N SER A 94 -14.93 3.32 6.51
CA SER A 94 -15.63 3.15 7.76
C SER A 94 -17.11 2.97 7.47
N LEU A 95 -17.60 1.72 7.48
CA LEU A 95 -19.04 1.47 7.61
C LEU A 95 -19.45 1.91 9.02
N PHE A 96 -20.42 2.83 9.09
CA PHE A 96 -20.94 3.49 10.29
C PHE A 96 -21.12 2.59 11.51
#